data_AF-A0A6N7Q5J4-F1
#
_entry.id   AF-A0A6N7Q5J4-F1
#
_cell.length_a   1.000
_cell.length_b   1.000
_cell.length_c   1.000
_cell.angle_alpha   90.00
_cell.angle_beta   90.00
_cell.angle_gamma   90.00
#
_symmetry.space_group_name_H-M   'P 1'
#
loop_
_entity.id
_entity.type
_entity.pdbx_description
1 polymer ?
#
loop_
_entity_poly.entity_id
_entity_poly.type
_entity_poly.pdbx_seq_one_letter_code
_entity_poly.pdbx_strand_id
1 'polypeptide(L)'
;MSVAEINSESKHNVVESDPQFGPSTHCVVIIEQPPLMGDEPPPQWRVSATLTLLDPVFGKEALLATLPTVTVGPLIQKRQVVAMAKYPSPVERWTFRFSSDAGRATARVWLHPGNSPVTECGIFVVQHGLRG
;
A
#
# COMPACT_ATOMS: atom_id res chain seq x y z
N MET A 1 6.41 10.27 10.30
CA MET A 1 5.68 9.67 9.17
C MET A 1 6.72 9.29 8.14
N SER A 2 6.58 8.14 7.48
CA SER A 2 7.56 7.66 6.48
C SER A 2 6.91 7.64 5.09
N VAL A 3 7.67 8.03 4.05
CA VAL A 3 7.23 7.99 2.65
C VAL A 3 8.26 7.24 1.84
N ALA A 4 7.83 6.23 1.09
CA ALA A 4 8.68 5.45 0.20
C ALA A 4 8.07 5.34 -1.20
N GLU A 5 8.93 5.24 -2.21
CA GLU A 5 8.52 4.87 -3.57
C GLU A 5 8.55 3.35 -3.72
N ILE A 6 7.54 2.80 -4.41
CA ILE A 6 7.46 1.39 -4.78
C ILE A 6 7.34 1.29 -6.30
N ASN A 7 8.01 0.31 -6.89
CA ASN A 7 8.10 0.11 -8.34
C ASN A 7 7.52 -1.26 -8.72
N SER A 8 6.81 -1.31 -9.85
CA SER A 8 6.19 -2.53 -10.37
C SER A 8 7.20 -3.58 -10.87
N GLU A 9 8.43 -3.17 -11.16
CA GLU A 9 9.52 -4.05 -11.59
C GLU A 9 10.29 -4.67 -10.42
N SER A 10 10.17 -4.08 -9.22
CA SER A 10 10.77 -4.63 -8.01
C SER A 10 10.02 -5.87 -7.57
N LYS A 11 10.74 -6.98 -7.33
CA LYS A 11 10.14 -8.21 -6.78
C LYS A 11 9.44 -7.95 -5.43
N HIS A 12 10.04 -7.09 -4.61
CA HIS A 12 9.52 -6.66 -3.32
C HIS A 12 9.92 -5.19 -3.09
N ASN A 13 9.00 -4.39 -2.56
CA ASN A 13 9.27 -3.01 -2.16
C ASN A 13 9.13 -2.91 -0.64
N VAL A 14 10.25 -2.69 0.06
CA VAL A 14 10.26 -2.63 1.53
C VAL A 14 10.08 -1.18 1.97
N VAL A 15 9.12 -0.97 2.87
CA VAL A 15 8.84 0.31 3.51
C VAL A 15 8.90 0.10 5.01
N GLU A 16 9.94 0.63 5.62
CA GLU A 16 10.16 0.50 7.06
C GLU A 16 9.37 1.57 7.82
N SER A 17 8.75 1.15 8.93
CA SER A 17 8.16 2.10 9.86
C SER A 17 9.26 2.91 10.54
N ASP A 18 9.02 4.20 10.73
CA ASP A 18 9.98 5.06 11.42
C ASP A 18 9.78 4.90 12.94
N PRO A 19 10.81 4.42 13.68
CA PRO A 19 10.73 4.22 15.13
C PRO A 19 10.35 5.48 15.91
N GLN A 20 10.66 6.67 15.36
CA GLN A 20 10.39 7.96 16.01
C GLN A 20 8.90 8.34 16.03
N PHE A 21 8.08 7.73 15.17
CA PHE A 21 6.67 8.10 15.01
C PHE A 21 5.68 7.08 15.58
N GLY A 22 6.18 6.06 16.29
CA GLY A 22 5.36 5.00 16.88
C GLY A 22 4.83 3.99 15.86
N PRO A 23 3.98 3.03 16.29
CA PRO A 23 3.53 1.94 15.44
C PRO A 23 2.70 2.44 14.26
N SER A 24 3.19 2.18 13.03
CA SER A 24 2.48 2.51 11.80
C SER A 24 1.48 1.40 11.46
N THR A 25 0.26 1.52 11.98
CA THR A 25 -0.84 0.57 11.76
C THR A 25 -1.56 0.76 10.43
N HIS A 26 -1.32 1.89 9.76
CA HIS A 26 -1.95 2.24 8.49
C HIS A 26 -0.91 2.65 7.44
N CYS A 27 -1.20 2.35 6.18
CA CYS A 27 -0.52 2.94 5.04
C CYS A 27 -1.53 3.47 4.01
N VAL A 28 -1.13 4.52 3.30
CA VAL A 28 -1.85 5.03 2.14
C VAL A 28 -0.99 4.76 0.90
N VAL A 29 -1.58 4.19 -0.14
CA VAL A 29 -0.95 3.93 -1.43
C VAL A 29 -1.43 4.98 -2.42
N ILE A 30 -0.49 5.70 -3.00
CA ILE A 30 -0.70 6.75 -3.99
C ILE A 30 -0.08 6.27 -5.29
N ILE A 31 -0.90 6.00 -6.31
CA ILE A 31 -0.37 5.68 -7.64
C ILE A 31 -0.26 6.97 -8.43
N GLU A 32 0.84 7.10 -9.16
CA GLU A 32 1.00 8.12 -10.20
C GLU A 32 1.01 7.41 -11.55
N GLN A 33 0.16 7.86 -12.47
CA GLN A 33 0.07 7.31 -13.81
C GLN A 33 0.64 8.32 -14.82
N PRO A 34 1.50 7.88 -15.76
CA PRO A 34 1.84 8.71 -16.92
C PRO A 34 0.58 8.95 -17.78
N PRO A 35 0.53 10.03 -18.59
CA PRO A 35 -0.59 10.24 -19.50
C PRO A 35 -0.85 9.02 -20.38
N LEU A 36 -2.12 8.63 -20.53
CA LEU A 36 -2.50 7.64 -21.53
C LEU A 36 -2.20 8.19 -22.93
N MET A 37 -1.53 7.39 -23.76
CA MET A 37 -1.19 7.75 -25.13
C MET A 37 -2.19 7.07 -26.06
N GLY A 38 -3.04 7.83 -26.74
CA GLY A 38 -4.00 7.30 -27.73
C GLY A 38 -5.14 6.47 -27.12
N ASP A 39 -5.51 5.38 -27.80
CA ASP A 39 -6.65 4.51 -27.46
C ASP A 39 -6.28 3.31 -26.56
N GLU A 40 -5.18 3.40 -25.80
CA GLU A 40 -4.77 2.32 -24.90
C GLU A 40 -5.82 2.09 -23.80
N PRO A 41 -6.18 0.83 -23.47
CA PRO A 41 -7.04 0.56 -22.34
C PRO A 41 -6.36 1.05 -21.06
N PRO A 42 -7.12 1.61 -20.11
CA PRO A 42 -6.49 2.12 -18.91
C PRO A 42 -5.85 0.99 -18.09
N PRO A 43 -4.65 1.20 -17.55
CA PRO A 43 -3.95 0.20 -16.77
C PRO A 43 -4.73 -0.23 -15.53
N GLN A 44 -4.51 -1.47 -15.14
CA GLN A 44 -4.86 -1.99 -13.84
C GLN A 44 -3.60 -2.28 -13.03
N TRP A 45 -3.69 -1.97 -11.74
CA TRP A 45 -2.61 -2.26 -10.81
C TRP A 45 -3.05 -3.27 -9.78
N ARG A 46 -2.12 -4.15 -9.37
CA ARG A 46 -2.34 -5.06 -8.24
C ARG A 46 -1.39 -4.71 -7.13
N VAL A 47 -1.94 -4.56 -5.93
CA VAL A 47 -1.20 -4.24 -4.72
C VAL A 47 -1.47 -5.32 -3.68
N SER A 48 -0.42 -5.86 -3.09
CA SER A 48 -0.49 -6.67 -1.88
C SER A 48 0.62 -6.28 -0.91
N ALA A 49 0.48 -6.66 0.36
CA ALA A 49 1.46 -6.36 1.39
C ALA A 49 1.66 -7.53 2.34
N THR A 50 2.92 -7.78 2.70
CA THR A 50 3.31 -8.63 3.82
C THR A 50 3.86 -7.74 4.92
N LEU A 51 3.37 -7.95 6.14
CA LEU A 51 3.67 -7.17 7.32
C LEU A 51 4.60 -7.97 8.21
N THR A 52 5.66 -7.34 8.72
CA THR A 52 6.42 -7.83 9.86
C THR A 52 5.89 -7.12 11.10
N LEU A 53 5.33 -7.88 12.04
CA LEU A 53 4.71 -7.34 13.24
C LEU A 53 5.74 -7.22 14.36
N LEU A 54 5.55 -6.22 15.20
CA LEU A 54 6.32 -6.07 16.43
C LEU A 54 5.61 -6.86 17.53
N ASP A 55 6.23 -7.93 18.03
CA ASP A 55 5.73 -8.67 19.20
C ASP A 55 6.42 -8.15 20.48
N PRO A 56 5.71 -7.39 21.34
CA PRO A 56 6.28 -6.90 22.59
C PRO A 56 6.34 -7.95 23.71
N VAL A 57 5.74 -9.13 23.54
CA VAL A 57 5.54 -10.14 24.59
C VAL A 57 6.41 -11.40 24.39
N PHE A 58 6.57 -11.90 23.16
CA PHE A 58 7.24 -13.19 22.89
C PHE A 58 8.69 -13.10 22.36
N GLY A 59 9.27 -11.90 22.25
CA GLY A 59 10.68 -11.72 21.87
C GLY A 59 10.90 -11.45 20.38
N LYS A 60 12.16 -11.52 19.92
CA LYS A 60 12.64 -11.05 18.60
C LYS A 60 12.13 -11.83 17.38
N GLU A 61 11.21 -12.79 17.54
CA GLU A 61 10.69 -13.52 16.39
C GLU A 61 9.69 -12.66 15.61
N ALA A 62 10.05 -12.38 14.36
CA ALA A 62 9.23 -11.64 13.43
C ALA A 62 7.96 -12.43 13.09
N LEU A 63 6.82 -12.00 13.60
CA LEU A 63 5.52 -12.50 13.14
C LEU A 63 5.19 -11.88 11.78
N LEU A 64 4.76 -12.72 10.83
CA LEU A 64 4.37 -12.27 9.49
C LEU A 64 2.86 -12.34 9.31
N ALA A 65 2.29 -11.29 8.71
CA ALA A 65 0.90 -11.26 8.28
C ALA A 65 0.82 -10.86 6.80
N THR A 66 0.00 -11.54 6.00
CA THR A 66 -0.19 -11.20 4.59
C THR A 66 -1.58 -10.62 4.38
N LEU A 67 -1.65 -9.44 3.78
CA LEU A 67 -2.90 -8.81 3.39
C LEU A 67 -3.35 -9.30 2.01
N PRO A 68 -4.66 -9.34 1.75
CA PRO A 68 -5.19 -9.76 0.46
C PRO A 68 -4.74 -8.82 -0.67
N THR A 69 -4.51 -9.39 -1.85
CA THR A 69 -4.23 -8.61 -3.06
C THR A 69 -5.50 -7.88 -3.51
N VAL A 70 -5.36 -6.60 -3.85
CA VAL A 70 -6.45 -5.82 -4.46
C VAL A 70 -6.09 -5.39 -5.88
N THR A 71 -7.11 -5.26 -6.72
CA THR A 71 -7.00 -4.65 -8.05
C THR A 71 -7.48 -3.22 -7.98
N VAL A 72 -6.66 -2.29 -8.46
CA VAL A 72 -6.95 -0.87 -8.57
C VAL A 72 -7.31 -0.58 -10.02
N GLY A 73 -8.48 0.01 -10.22
CA GLY A 73 -8.98 0.44 -11.53
C GLY A 73 -8.33 1.73 -12.03
N PRO A 74 -8.82 2.27 -13.16
CA PRO A 74 -8.26 3.46 -13.79
C PRO A 74 -8.18 4.65 -12.82
N LEU A 75 -7.12 5.45 -12.93
CA LEU A 75 -7.07 6.72 -12.23
C LEU A 75 -7.93 7.76 -12.94
N ILE A 76 -8.57 8.64 -12.16
CA ILE A 76 -9.29 9.80 -12.67
C ILE A 76 -8.32 10.99 -12.82
N GLN A 77 -7.29 11.02 -11.97
CA GLN A 77 -6.27 12.07 -11.93
C GLN A 77 -4.89 11.49 -12.15
N LYS A 78 -3.95 12.31 -12.65
CA LYS A 78 -2.54 11.92 -12.87
C LYS A 78 -1.90 11.28 -11.63
N ARG A 79 -2.27 11.76 -10.43
CA ARG A 79 -1.80 11.24 -9.14
C ARG A 79 -2.99 11.13 -8.20
N GLN A 80 -3.19 9.95 -7.61
CA GLN A 80 -4.38 9.68 -6.83
C GLN A 80 -4.09 8.71 -5.68
N VAL A 81 -4.73 8.94 -4.54
CA VAL A 81 -4.78 7.95 -3.45
C VAL A 81 -5.64 6.79 -3.92
N VAL A 82 -5.10 5.59 -4.08
CA VAL A 82 -5.85 4.48 -4.68
C VAL A 82 -6.28 3.41 -3.70
N ALA A 83 -5.53 3.26 -2.61
CA ALA A 83 -5.78 2.22 -1.64
C ALA A 83 -5.25 2.65 -0.28
N MET A 84 -5.82 2.06 0.76
CA MET A 84 -5.38 2.19 2.13
C MET A 84 -5.23 0.80 2.73
N ALA A 85 -4.07 0.48 3.26
CA ALA A 85 -3.88 -0.76 4.00
C ALA A 85 -3.93 -0.48 5.49
N LYS A 86 -4.55 -1.39 6.24
CA LYS A 86 -4.78 -1.26 7.67
C LYS A 86 -4.53 -2.59 8.37
N TYR A 87 -3.91 -2.53 9.55
CA TYR A 87 -3.67 -3.70 10.38
C TYR A 87 -3.81 -3.35 11.87
N PRO A 88 -4.52 -4.16 12.67
CA PRO A 88 -4.90 -3.81 14.04
C PRO A 88 -3.78 -3.94 15.09
N SER A 89 -2.54 -4.20 14.66
CA SER A 89 -1.39 -4.33 15.55
C SER A 89 -0.20 -3.51 15.05
N PRO A 90 0.76 -3.18 15.93
CA PRO A 90 2.04 -2.58 15.56
C PRO A 90 2.74 -3.34 14.42
N VAL A 91 3.04 -2.62 13.33
CA VAL A 91 3.81 -3.13 12.19
C VAL A 91 5.18 -2.48 12.18
N GLU A 92 6.23 -3.29 12.22
CA GLU A 92 7.63 -2.86 12.11
C GLU A 92 8.00 -2.58 10.64
N ARG A 93 7.60 -3.47 9.73
CA ARG A 93 7.95 -3.39 8.31
C ARG A 93 6.77 -3.74 7.42
N TRP A 94 6.58 -2.95 6.36
CA TRP A 94 5.64 -3.23 5.29
C TRP A 94 6.40 -3.65 4.03
N THR A 95 6.09 -4.82 3.47
CA THR A 95 6.68 -5.31 2.23
C THR A 95 5.62 -5.40 1.16
N PHE A 96 5.64 -4.47 0.21
CA PHE A 96 4.65 -4.40 -0.87
C PHE A 96 5.07 -5.19 -2.09
N ARG A 97 4.08 -5.85 -2.69
CA ARG A 97 4.14 -6.31 -4.07
C ARG A 97 3.24 -5.43 -4.91
N PHE A 98 3.83 -4.79 -5.91
CA PHE A 98 3.13 -3.91 -6.84
C PHE A 98 3.34 -4.45 -8.26
N SER A 99 2.26 -4.55 -9.03
CA SER A 99 2.34 -4.96 -10.44
C SER A 99 1.39 -4.11 -11.28
N SER A 100 1.75 -3.93 -12.53
CA SER A 100 1.02 -3.16 -13.54
C SER A 100 0.91 -4.03 -14.80
N ASP A 101 -0.19 -3.93 -15.52
CA ASP A 101 -0.40 -4.60 -16.81
C ASP A 101 0.08 -3.75 -18.01
N ALA A 102 0.19 -2.43 -17.87
CA ALA A 102 0.68 -1.51 -18.91
C ALA A 102 2.18 -1.17 -18.81
N GLY A 103 2.99 -2.13 -18.34
CA GLY A 103 4.46 -1.94 -18.20
C GLY A 103 4.88 -1.27 -16.89
N ARG A 104 6.00 -0.54 -16.92
CA ARG A 104 6.61 0.05 -15.70
C ARG A 104 5.70 1.10 -15.07
N ALA A 105 5.41 0.93 -13.79
CA ALA A 105 4.65 1.87 -12.98
C ALA A 105 5.35 2.14 -11.65
N THR A 106 5.13 3.34 -11.10
CA THR A 106 5.58 3.72 -9.77
C THR A 106 4.41 4.13 -8.90
N ALA A 107 4.56 3.94 -7.60
CA ALA A 107 3.61 4.36 -6.59
C ALA A 107 4.36 4.86 -5.36
N ARG A 108 3.71 5.66 -4.54
CA ARG A 108 4.24 6.14 -3.27
C ARG A 108 3.40 5.57 -2.14
N VAL A 109 4.07 5.05 -1.12
CA VAL A 109 3.43 4.57 0.10
C VAL A 109 3.75 5.53 1.22
N TRP A 110 2.71 5.96 1.93
CA TRP A 110 2.81 6.84 3.08
C TRP A 110 2.38 6.05 4.32
N LEU A 111 3.29 5.89 5.27
CA LEU A 111 3.00 5.24 6.55
C LEU A 111 2.48 6.27 7.55
N HIS A 112 1.32 5.97 8.12
CA HIS A 112 0.65 6.83 9.10
C HIS A 112 0.59 6.13 10.46
N PRO A 113 0.98 6.82 11.54
CA PRO A 113 0.73 6.33 12.89
C PRO A 113 -0.77 6.38 13.18
N GLY A 114 -1.27 5.41 13.94
CA GLY A 114 -2.69 5.36 14.30
C GLY A 114 -3.08 4.07 15.01
N ASN A 115 -4.38 3.87 15.18
CA ASN A 115 -4.95 2.62 15.71
C ASN A 115 -6.03 2.11 14.74
N SER A 116 -5.82 0.94 14.14
CA SER A 116 -6.82 0.32 13.26
C SER A 116 -7.70 -0.61 14.11
N PRO A 117 -9.03 -0.48 14.06
CA PRO A 117 -9.91 -1.47 14.69
C PRO A 117 -9.65 -2.87 14.11
N VAL A 118 -9.87 -3.92 14.92
CA VAL A 118 -9.77 -5.32 14.46
C VAL A 118 -10.68 -5.65 13.28
N THR A 119 -11.76 -4.88 13.11
CA THR A 119 -12.69 -4.99 11.98
C THR A 119 -12.14 -4.41 10.67
N GLU A 120 -11.03 -3.68 10.71
CA GLU A 120 -10.44 -2.99 9.58
C GLU A 120 -9.04 -3.57 9.25
N CYS A 121 -8.99 -4.87 8.97
CA CYS A 121 -7.77 -5.56 8.54
C CYS A 121 -7.83 -5.86 7.04
N GLY A 122 -6.93 -5.27 6.26
CA GLY A 122 -6.88 -5.51 4.82
C GLY A 122 -6.36 -4.32 4.01
N ILE A 123 -6.44 -4.46 2.69
CA ILE A 123 -6.22 -3.36 1.75
C ILE A 123 -7.59 -2.96 1.18
N PHE A 124 -7.92 -1.68 1.29
CA PHE A 124 -9.20 -1.10 0.87
C PHE A 124 -8.96 -0.17 -0.30
N VAL A 125 -9.55 -0.48 -1.46
CA VAL A 125 -9.49 0.39 -2.64
C VAL A 125 -10.34 1.63 -2.39
N VAL A 126 -9.76 2.81 -2.60
CA VAL A 126 -10.48 4.07 -2.50
C VAL A 126 -11.23 4.29 -3.80
N GLN A 127 -12.56 4.30 -3.72
CA GLN A 127 -13.42 4.60 -4.86
C GLN A 127 -13.38 6.11 -5.11
N HIS A 128 -12.93 6.50 -6.29
CA HIS A 128 -13.01 7.89 -6.75
C HIS A 128 -14.04 7.95 -7.85
N GLY A 129 -15.03 8.82 -7.68
CA GLY A 129 -16.09 9.06 -8.64
C GLY A 129 -16.94 10.21 -8.15
N LEU A 130 -17.39 11.05 -9.08
CA LEU A 130 -18.59 11.85 -8.85
C LEU A 130 -19.72 10.84 -8.68
N ARG A 131 -20.40 10.85 -7.52
CA ARG A 131 -21.70 10.18 -7.41
C ARG A 131 -22.59 10.76 -8.52
N GLY A 132 -22.86 9.95 -9.55
CA GLY A 132 -23.99 10.16 -10.46
C GLY A 132 -25.27 9.70 -9.77
#